data_AF-A7GGV0-F1
#
_entry.id   AF-A7GGV0-F1
#
_cell.length_a   1.000
_cell.length_b   1.000
_cell.length_c   1.000
_cell.angle_alpha   90.00
_cell.angle_beta   90.00
_cell.angle_gamma   90.00
#
_symmetry.space_group_name_H-M   'P 1'
#
loop_
_entity.id
_entity.type
_entity.pdbx_description
1 polymer ?
#
loop_
_entity_poly.entity_id
_entity_poly.type
_entity_poly.pdbx_seq_one_letter_code
_entity_poly.pdbx_strand_id
1 'polypeptide(L)'
;MDKLKENLIKYRDLTLNIIEALEREDYDVPEKFLEERQSIINEINNLPHTKEEFKSINDELDLMLLEKKLQTIMLKRKVELKQKLNNTLENKEATKSYSMKQFNLQSILNKTI
;
A
#
# COMPACT_ATOMS: atom_id res chain seq x y z
N MET A 1 -10.13 14.06 28.15
CA MET A 1 -8.89 13.38 27.74
C MET A 1 -7.92 14.44 27.27
N ASP A 2 -6.61 14.21 27.39
CA ASP A 2 -5.61 15.10 26.80
C ASP A 2 -5.71 15.10 25.28
N LYS A 3 -5.68 16.29 24.66
CA LYS A 3 -5.82 16.47 23.21
C LYS A 3 -4.76 15.69 22.42
N LEU A 4 -3.55 15.59 22.98
CA LEU A 4 -2.46 14.78 22.43
C LEU A 4 -2.82 13.29 22.39
N LYS A 5 -3.39 12.75 23.47
CA LYS A 5 -3.79 11.35 23.56
C LYS A 5 -4.92 11.03 22.57
N GLU A 6 -5.90 11.91 22.43
CA GLU A 6 -6.96 11.76 21.43
C GLU A 6 -6.39 11.69 20.00
N ASN A 7 -5.46 12.57 19.66
CA ASN A 7 -4.86 12.58 18.33
C ASN A 7 -3.97 11.36 18.08
N LEU A 8 -3.24 10.88 19.09
CA LEU A 8 -2.45 9.65 18.97
C LEU A 8 -3.33 8.38 18.86
N ILE A 9 -4.49 8.36 19.52
CA ILE A 9 -5.49 7.28 19.34
C ILE A 9 -6.04 7.30 17.91
N LYS A 10 -6.44 8.47 17.39
CA LYS A 10 -6.90 8.58 16.00
C LYS A 10 -5.84 8.14 15.00
N TYR A 11 -4.59 8.54 15.22
CA TYR A 11 -3.46 8.11 14.41
C TYR A 11 -3.31 6.58 14.41
N ARG A 12 -3.41 5.95 15.59
CA ARG A 12 -3.37 4.50 15.74
C ARG A 12 -4.49 3.83 14.95
N ASP A 13 -5.72 4.29 15.13
CA ASP A 13 -6.90 3.68 14.54
C ASP A 13 -6.89 3.81 13.00
N LEU A 14 -6.47 4.97 12.47
CA LEU A 14 -6.23 5.13 11.03
C LEU A 14 -5.14 4.21 10.51
N THR A 15 -4.06 4.05 11.25
CA THR A 15 -2.96 3.16 10.85
C THR A 15 -3.43 1.70 10.80
N LEU A 16 -4.29 1.28 11.73
CA LEU A 16 -4.94 -0.04 11.68
C LEU A 16 -5.87 -0.18 10.47
N ASN A 17 -6.68 0.83 10.17
CA ASN A 17 -7.57 0.81 9.00
C ASN A 17 -6.78 0.72 7.69
N ILE A 18 -5.65 1.43 7.57
CA ILE A 18 -4.77 1.33 6.40
C ILE A 18 -4.19 -0.08 6.28
N ILE A 19 -3.73 -0.67 7.40
CA ILE A 19 -3.23 -2.04 7.42
C ILE A 19 -4.30 -3.01 6.94
N GLU A 20 -5.52 -2.90 7.45
CA GLU A 20 -6.63 -3.77 7.08
C GLU A 20 -7.01 -3.61 5.59
N ALA A 21 -7.08 -2.39 5.07
CA ALA A 21 -7.33 -2.13 3.65
C ALA A 21 -6.25 -2.77 2.76
N LEU A 22 -4.97 -2.61 3.12
CA LEU A 22 -3.84 -3.22 2.41
C LEU A 22 -3.82 -4.75 2.50
N GLU A 23 -4.28 -5.33 3.61
CA GLU A 23 -4.46 -6.78 3.76
C GLU A 23 -5.59 -7.30 2.87
N ARG A 24 -6.68 -6.53 2.71
CA ARG A 24 -7.83 -6.86 1.84
C ARG A 24 -7.62 -6.59 0.35
N GLU A 25 -6.45 -6.06 -0.05
CA GLU A 25 -6.16 -5.61 -1.43
C GLU A 25 -7.15 -4.53 -1.93
N ASP A 26 -7.72 -3.74 -1.01
CA ASP A 26 -8.52 -2.57 -1.34
C ASP A 26 -7.59 -1.36 -1.45
N TYR A 27 -7.27 -0.97 -2.68
CA TYR A 27 -6.27 0.04 -3.00
C TYR A 27 -6.84 1.45 -3.24
N ASP A 28 -8.17 1.60 -3.31
CA ASP A 28 -8.82 2.90 -3.52
C ASP A 28 -8.99 3.67 -2.20
N VAL A 29 -9.03 2.94 -1.09
CA VAL A 29 -9.25 3.46 0.27
C VAL A 29 -7.98 4.04 0.96
N PRO A 30 -6.77 3.49 0.78
CA PRO A 30 -5.56 3.94 1.48
C PRO A 30 -5.18 5.41 1.23
N GLU A 31 -5.49 6.00 0.07
CA GLU A 31 -5.10 7.38 -0.25
C GLU A 31 -5.73 8.39 0.72
N LYS A 32 -7.05 8.31 0.93
CA LYS A 32 -7.77 9.18 1.88
C LYS A 32 -7.29 8.98 3.31
N PHE A 33 -7.07 7.74 3.73
CA PHE A 33 -6.58 7.46 5.08
C PHE A 33 -5.14 7.96 5.29
N LEU A 34 -4.31 7.97 4.25
CA LEU A 34 -2.97 8.54 4.33
C LEU A 34 -3.00 10.07 4.46
N GLU A 35 -3.89 10.74 3.74
CA GLU A 35 -4.11 12.19 3.88
C GLU A 35 -4.62 12.55 5.28
N GLU A 36 -5.63 11.84 5.78
CA GLU A 36 -6.16 12.02 7.14
C GLU A 36 -5.09 11.78 8.21
N ARG A 37 -4.28 10.72 8.03
CA ARG A 37 -3.15 10.41 8.92
C ARG A 37 -2.13 11.56 8.92
N GLN A 38 -1.83 12.16 7.76
CA GLN A 38 -0.92 13.30 7.69
C GLN A 38 -1.51 14.55 8.36
N SER A 39 -2.82 14.78 8.23
CA SER A 39 -3.51 15.87 8.93
C SER A 39 -3.35 15.75 10.44
N ILE A 40 -3.53 14.55 11.00
CA ILE A 40 -3.37 14.30 12.44
C ILE A 40 -1.92 14.50 12.90
N ILE A 41 -0.93 14.08 12.10
CA ILE A 41 0.49 14.36 12.41
C ILE A 41 0.72 15.88 12.49
N ASN A 42 0.14 16.64 11.56
CA ASN A 42 0.25 18.10 11.57
C ASN A 42 -0.41 18.71 12.82
N GLU A 43 -1.58 18.21 13.22
CA GLU A 43 -2.23 18.63 14.46
C GLU A 43 -1.36 18.33 15.69
N ILE A 44 -0.77 17.15 15.77
CA ILE A 44 0.12 16.76 16.89
C ILE A 44 1.33 17.68 16.95
N ASN A 45 1.96 17.96 15.81
CA ASN A 45 3.13 18.85 15.73
C ASN A 45 2.83 20.28 16.17
N ASN A 46 1.59 20.74 15.97
CA ASN A 46 1.13 22.07 16.37
C ASN A 46 0.62 22.15 17.81
N LEU A 47 0.43 21.00 18.48
CA LEU A 47 0.00 20.97 19.88
C LEU A 47 1.18 21.23 20.82
N PRO A 48 1.02 22.05 21.86
CA PRO A 48 2.02 22.16 22.90
C PRO A 48 2.06 20.85 23.70
N HIS A 49 3.18 20.13 23.61
CA HIS A 49 3.41 18.90 24.36
C HIS A 49 4.90 18.72 24.65
N THR A 50 5.21 18.02 25.74
CA THR A 50 6.56 17.60 26.05
C THR A 50 6.91 16.29 25.36
N LYS A 51 8.21 16.04 25.21
CA LYS A 51 8.70 14.79 24.63
C LYS A 51 8.36 13.60 25.52
N GLU A 52 8.37 13.78 26.83
CA GLU A 52 8.03 12.75 27.82
C GLU A 52 6.56 12.35 27.72
N GLU A 53 5.64 13.30 27.59
CA GLU A 53 4.20 13.05 27.42
C GLU A 53 3.93 12.27 26.13
N PHE A 54 4.51 12.71 25.01
CA PHE A 54 4.39 12.01 23.74
C PHE A 54 4.92 10.58 23.85
N LYS A 55 6.11 10.41 24.44
CA LYS A 55 6.75 9.10 24.57
C LYS A 55 5.90 8.16 25.44
N SER A 56 5.38 8.65 26.56
CA SER A 56 4.53 7.84 27.45
C SER A 56 3.29 7.31 26.73
N ILE A 57 2.62 8.15 25.95
CA ILE A 57 1.41 7.75 25.21
C ILE A 57 1.78 6.85 24.01
N ASN A 58 2.89 7.15 23.33
CA ASN A 58 3.41 6.33 22.24
C ASN A 58 3.70 4.90 22.70
N ASP A 59 4.30 4.75 23.88
CA ASP A 59 4.63 3.46 24.48
C ASP A 59 3.35 2.76 25.00
N GLU A 60 2.39 3.50 25.57
CA GLU A 60 1.06 2.96 25.98
C GLU A 60 0.28 2.39 24.78
N LEU A 61 0.39 3.03 23.62
CA LEU A 61 -0.37 2.68 22.42
C LEU A 61 0.40 1.77 21.45
N ASP A 62 1.63 1.35 21.78
CA ASP A 62 2.51 0.55 20.94
C ASP A 62 2.69 1.09 19.51
N LEU A 63 2.67 2.42 19.34
CA LEU A 63 2.64 3.04 18.00
C LEU A 63 3.89 2.71 17.18
N MET A 64 5.03 2.55 17.85
CA MET A 64 6.28 2.18 17.18
C MET A 64 6.22 0.78 16.57
N LEU A 65 5.53 -0.16 17.21
CA LEU A 65 5.32 -1.51 16.67
C LEU A 65 4.34 -1.46 15.50
N LEU A 66 3.26 -0.68 15.66
CA LEU A 66 2.24 -0.51 14.65
C LEU A 66 2.81 0.11 13.35
N GLU A 67 3.65 1.13 13.49
CA GLU A 67 4.30 1.78 12.34
C GLU A 67 5.23 0.81 11.59
N LYS A 68 6.00 0.00 12.31
CA LYS A 68 6.84 -1.06 11.71
C LYS A 68 5.99 -2.08 10.94
N LYS A 69 4.83 -2.46 11.49
CA LYS A 69 3.89 -3.37 10.81
C LYS A 69 3.38 -2.75 9.51
N LEU A 70 2.94 -1.49 9.55
CA LEU A 70 2.47 -0.77 8.36
C LEU A 70 3.57 -0.72 7.27
N GLN A 71 4.79 -0.31 7.64
CA GLN A 71 5.92 -0.24 6.71
C GLN A 71 6.22 -1.58 6.04
N THR A 72 6.20 -2.67 6.82
CA THR A 72 6.43 -4.02 6.32
C THR A 72 5.38 -4.43 5.29
N ILE A 73 4.10 -4.16 5.58
CA ILE A 73 2.99 -4.49 4.69
C ILE A 73 3.05 -3.67 3.40
N MET A 74 3.29 -2.36 3.51
CA MET A 74 3.43 -1.48 2.34
C MET A 74 4.57 -1.94 1.42
N LEU A 75 5.73 -2.28 1.98
CA LEU A 75 6.87 -2.81 1.22
C LEU A 75 6.53 -4.13 0.53
N LYS A 76 5.90 -5.06 1.26
CA LYS A 76 5.47 -6.35 0.71
C LYS A 76 4.50 -6.15 -0.46
N ARG A 77 3.44 -5.33 -0.29
CA ARG A 77 2.45 -5.07 -1.33
C ARG A 77 3.05 -4.38 -2.56
N LYS A 78 3.98 -3.44 -2.36
CA LYS A 78 4.72 -2.81 -3.46
C LYS A 78 5.48 -3.82 -4.31
N VAL A 79 6.15 -4.79 -3.67
CA VAL A 79 6.88 -5.85 -4.38
C VAL A 79 5.92 -6.77 -5.13
N GLU A 80 4.83 -7.20 -4.49
CA GLU A 80 3.81 -8.06 -5.10
C GLU A 80 3.16 -7.40 -6.33
N LEU A 81 2.79 -6.12 -6.25
CA LEU A 81 2.22 -5.37 -7.38
C LEU A 81 3.20 -5.28 -8.56
N LYS A 82 4.48 -5.03 -8.28
CA LYS A 82 5.53 -5.00 -9.31
C LYS A 82 5.67 -6.36 -10.00
N GLN A 83 5.62 -7.45 -9.24
CA GLN A 83 5.66 -8.81 -9.79
C GLN A 83 4.43 -9.13 -10.64
N LYS A 84 3.22 -8.81 -10.15
CA LYS A 84 1.96 -8.98 -10.92
C LYS A 84 2.02 -8.22 -12.26
N LEU A 85 2.55 -7.00 -12.26
CA LEU A 85 2.71 -6.19 -13.47
C LEU A 85 3.70 -6.83 -14.46
N ASN A 86 4.88 -7.24 -14.00
CA ASN A 86 5.88 -7.91 -14.84
C ASN A 86 5.32 -9.20 -15.45
N ASN A 87 4.67 -10.05 -14.66
CA ASN A 87 4.05 -11.29 -15.16
C ASN A 87 2.98 -11.00 -16.22
N THR A 88 2.21 -9.92 -16.05
CA THR A 88 1.20 -9.50 -17.04
C THR A 88 1.84 -9.06 -18.35
N LEU A 89 2.96 -8.33 -18.30
CA LEU A 89 3.72 -7.93 -19.47
C LEU A 89 4.30 -9.15 -20.20
N GLU A 90 4.94 -10.08 -19.47
CA GLU A 90 5.48 -11.31 -20.02
C GLU A 90 4.40 -12.18 -20.67
N ASN A 91 3.24 -12.35 -20.01
CA ASN A 91 2.11 -13.09 -20.56
C ASN A 91 1.54 -12.43 -21.84
N LYS A 92 1.51 -11.09 -21.89
CA LYS A 92 1.07 -10.35 -23.07
C LYS A 92 2.06 -10.51 -24.23
N GLU A 93 3.37 -10.46 -23.95
CA GLU A 93 4.42 -10.70 -24.94
C GLU A 93 4.40 -12.14 -25.46
N ALA A 94 4.25 -13.13 -24.58
CA ALA A 94 4.09 -14.53 -24.96
C ALA A 94 2.87 -14.72 -25.86
N THR A 95 1.70 -14.19 -25.47
CA THR A 95 0.46 -14.27 -26.28
C THR A 95 0.62 -13.62 -27.65
N LYS A 96 1.31 -12.46 -27.73
CA LYS A 96 1.64 -11.79 -28.99
C LYS A 96 2.59 -12.62 -29.86
N SER A 97 3.58 -13.27 -29.25
CA SER A 97 4.54 -14.12 -29.94
C SER A 97 3.88 -15.40 -30.50
N TYR A 98 3.02 -16.06 -29.72
CA TYR A 98 2.27 -17.24 -30.16
C TYR A 98 1.26 -16.90 -31.26
N SER A 99 0.50 -15.81 -31.13
CA SER A 99 -0.45 -15.37 -32.17
C SER A 99 0.25 -14.97 -33.48
N MET A 100 1.40 -14.29 -33.41
CA MET A 100 2.20 -13.97 -34.60
C MET A 100 2.75 -15.23 -35.30
N LYS A 101 3.17 -16.25 -34.55
CA LYS A 101 3.59 -17.54 -35.12
C LYS A 101 2.42 -18.25 -35.82
N GLN A 102 1.23 -18.24 -35.23
CA GLN A 102 0.03 -18.84 -35.83
C GLN A 102 -0.38 -18.12 -37.12
N PHE A 103 -0.32 -16.79 -37.16
CA PHE A 103 -0.63 -16.00 -38.36
C PHE A 103 0.38 -16.26 -39.50
N ASN A 104 1.67 -16.38 -39.17
CA ASN A 104 2.71 -16.73 -40.14
C ASN A 104 2.58 -18.16 -40.67
N LEU A 105 2.22 -19.13 -39.83
CA LEU A 105 1.94 -20.51 -40.26
C LEU A 105 0.76 -20.60 -41.24
N GLN A 106 -0.33 -19.86 -40.98
CA GLN A 106 -1.49 -19.79 -41.88
C GLN A 106 -1.15 -19.11 -43.22
N SER A 107 -0.30 -18.08 -43.21
CA SER A 107 0.19 -17.40 -44.43
C SER A 107 1.05 -18.32 -45.32
N ILE A 108 1.87 -19.18 -44.73
CA ILE A 108 2.73 -20.12 -45.46
C ILE A 108 1.90 -21.27 -46.05
N LEU A 109 0.95 -21.81 -45.29
CA LEU A 109 0.06 -22.89 -45.76
C LEU A 109 -0.85 -22.44 -46.91
N ASN A 110 -1.27 -21.17 -46.93
CA ASN A 110 -2.12 -20.62 -48.00
C ASN A 110 -1.34 -20.27 -49.28
N LYS A 111 -0.01 -20.39 -49.30
CA LYS A 111 0.83 -20.11 -50.49
C LYS A 111 1.20 -21.37 -51.29
N THR A 112 0.66 -22.52 -50.94
CA THR A 112 0.89 -23.78 -51.68
C THR A 112 -0.37 -24.20 -52.41
N ILE A 113 -0.75 -23.43 -53.45
CA ILE A 113 -1.62 -23.86 -54.55
C ILE A 113 -1.06 -23.22 -55.83
#